data_AF-A0ABC8L8G9-F1
#
_entry.id   AF-A0ABC8L8G9-F1
#
_cell.length_a   1.000
_cell.length_b   1.000
_cell.length_c   1.000
_cell.angle_alpha   90.00
_cell.angle_beta   90.00
_cell.angle_gamma   90.00
#
_symmetry.space_group_name_H-M   'P 1'
#
loop_
_entity.id
_entity.type
_entity.pdbx_description
1 polymer ?
#
loop_
_entity_poly.entity_id
_entity_poly.type
_entity_poly.pdbx_seq_one_letter_code
_entity_poly.pdbx_strand_id
1 'polypeptide(L)'
;MASISIFEASLSLFCFLIFCYFLNKKHSGYLHIKKALQSYPWNWPVLGMLPAMLMRFSRIDDIILVLEKNNLTFLYKGPWFTRTDMFVTVDPANIHHILSSNFSNYIKGPEFKEIFDVYGDTIITADSELWKNLRTSAHVILHHQVTIQRKGQWWTCKMCSGDSCSIQH
;
A
#
# COMPACT_ATOMS: atom_id res chain seq x y z
N MET A 1 -35.93 13.58 -24.70
CA MET A 1 -35.45 13.11 -23.38
C MET A 1 -35.00 11.64 -23.42
N ALA A 2 -35.77 10.72 -24.01
CA ALA A 2 -35.39 9.30 -24.09
C ALA A 2 -34.16 8.96 -24.98
N SER A 3 -33.84 9.78 -25.98
CA SER A 3 -32.68 9.55 -26.86
C SER A 3 -31.33 9.85 -26.20
N ILE A 4 -31.31 10.83 -25.27
CA ILE A 4 -30.11 11.22 -24.52
C ILE A 4 -29.72 10.10 -23.54
N SER A 5 -30.70 9.51 -22.85
CA SER A 5 -30.47 8.38 -21.95
C SER A 5 -29.96 7.13 -22.66
N ILE A 6 -30.36 6.89 -23.91
CA ILE A 6 -29.89 5.75 -24.71
C ILE A 6 -28.41 5.92 -25.09
N PHE A 7 -27.99 7.14 -25.43
CA PHE A 7 -26.59 7.44 -25.76
C PHE A 7 -25.67 7.31 -24.54
N GLU A 8 -26.12 7.74 -23.37
CA GLU A 8 -25.37 7.62 -22.13
C GLU A 8 -25.23 6.16 -21.69
N ALA A 9 -26.31 5.37 -21.82
CA ALA A 9 -26.29 3.93 -21.56
C ALA A 9 -25.36 3.18 -22.53
N SER A 10 -25.34 3.55 -23.81
CA SER A 10 -24.45 2.91 -24.79
C SER A 10 -22.98 3.26 -24.57
N LEU A 11 -22.67 4.52 -24.22
CA LEU A 11 -21.32 4.95 -23.85
C LEU A 11 -20.83 4.21 -22.59
N SER A 12 -21.69 4.11 -21.57
CA SER A 12 -21.38 3.36 -20.35
C SER A 12 -21.10 1.89 -20.66
N LEU A 13 -21.95 1.23 -21.45
CA LEU A 13 -21.76 -0.17 -21.87
C LEU A 13 -20.46 -0.35 -22.67
N PHE A 14 -20.14 0.58 -23.57
CA PHE A 14 -18.90 0.56 -24.33
C PHE A 14 -17.66 0.71 -23.41
N CYS A 15 -17.72 1.63 -22.44
CA CYS A 15 -16.68 1.79 -21.41
C CYS A 15 -16.52 0.52 -20.56
N PHE A 16 -17.62 -0.11 -20.14
CA PHE A 16 -17.60 -1.37 -19.41
C PHE A 16 -17.00 -2.50 -20.24
N LEU A 17 -17.33 -2.62 -21.53
CA LEU A 17 -16.76 -3.63 -22.43
C LEU A 17 -15.26 -3.42 -22.64
N ILE A 18 -14.81 -2.16 -22.82
CA ILE A 18 -13.38 -1.82 -22.90
C ILE A 18 -12.67 -2.19 -21.60
N PHE A 19 -13.23 -1.82 -20.46
CA PHE A 19 -12.68 -2.16 -19.15
C PHE A 19 -12.60 -3.68 -18.95
N CYS A 20 -13.66 -4.42 -19.25
CA CYS A 20 -13.68 -5.88 -19.21
C CYS A 20 -12.68 -6.50 -20.20
N TYR A 21 -12.53 -5.95 -21.41
CA TYR A 21 -11.53 -6.40 -22.37
C TYR A 21 -10.11 -6.21 -21.83
N PHE A 22 -9.80 -5.06 -21.22
CA PHE A 22 -8.52 -4.82 -20.56
C PHE A 22 -8.29 -5.76 -19.36
N LEU A 23 -9.32 -6.03 -18.56
CA LEU A 23 -9.26 -6.98 -17.44
C LEU A 23 -9.04 -8.43 -17.92
N ASN A 24 -9.69 -8.83 -19.02
CA ASN A 24 -9.57 -10.19 -19.58
C ASN A 24 -8.23 -10.40 -20.31
N LYS A 25 -7.75 -9.40 -21.07
CA LYS A 25 -6.43 -9.45 -21.75
C LYS A 25 -5.26 -9.42 -20.76
N LYS A 26 -5.50 -8.93 -19.54
CA LYS A 26 -4.54 -8.91 -18.43
C LYS A 26 -3.93 -10.29 -18.20
N HIS A 27 -4.67 -11.40 -18.36
CA HIS A 27 -4.15 -12.75 -18.04
C HIS A 27 -3.06 -13.26 -19.02
N SER A 28 -3.15 -12.95 -20.32
CA SER A 28 -2.19 -13.43 -21.33
C SER A 28 -0.94 -12.52 -21.43
N GLY A 29 -1.12 -11.20 -21.32
CA GLY A 29 -0.01 -10.25 -21.25
C GLY A 29 0.78 -10.33 -19.93
N TYR A 30 0.11 -10.64 -18.83
CA TYR A 30 0.72 -10.81 -17.51
C TYR A 30 1.79 -11.89 -17.48
N LEU A 31 1.60 -13.01 -18.20
CA LEU A 31 2.58 -14.10 -18.22
C LEU A 31 3.88 -13.70 -18.96
N HIS A 32 3.76 -12.97 -20.08
CA HIS A 32 4.92 -12.45 -20.83
C HIS A 32 5.63 -11.34 -20.06
N ILE A 33 4.87 -10.44 -19.43
CA ILE A 33 5.41 -9.37 -18.59
C ILE A 33 6.08 -9.95 -17.34
N LYS A 34 5.53 -11.01 -16.73
CA LYS A 34 6.10 -11.69 -15.55
C LYS A 34 7.49 -12.26 -15.82
N LYS A 35 7.67 -12.94 -16.97
CA LYS A 35 9.00 -13.44 -17.41
C LYS A 35 9.98 -12.29 -17.66
N ALA A 36 9.50 -11.17 -18.21
CA ALA A 36 10.30 -9.98 -18.42
C ALA A 36 10.66 -9.22 -17.12
N LEU A 37 9.73 -9.16 -16.15
CA LEU A 37 9.89 -8.51 -14.84
C LEU A 37 10.91 -9.21 -13.94
N GLN A 38 11.13 -10.50 -14.17
CA GLN A 38 12.04 -11.32 -13.39
C GLN A 38 13.52 -11.01 -13.70
N SER A 39 13.81 -10.33 -14.82
CA SER A 39 15.17 -10.12 -15.31
C SER A 39 15.77 -8.74 -15.04
N TYR A 40 14.98 -7.67 -14.90
CA TYR A 40 15.47 -6.31 -14.58
C TYR A 40 14.30 -5.35 -14.28
N PRO A 41 14.42 -4.34 -13.40
CA PRO A 41 13.40 -3.31 -13.25
C PRO A 41 13.24 -2.53 -14.57
N TRP A 42 12.14 -2.76 -15.27
CA TRP A 42 11.83 -2.08 -16.53
C TRP A 42 11.61 -0.58 -16.25
N ASN A 43 12.47 0.27 -16.81
CA ASN A 43 12.24 1.71 -16.85
C ASN A 43 11.55 2.04 -18.17
N TRP A 44 10.22 2.16 -18.17
CA TRP A 44 9.48 2.59 -19.36
C TRP A 44 9.85 4.05 -19.70
N PRO A 45 10.01 4.41 -20.99
CA PRO A 45 10.45 5.75 -21.37
C PRO A 45 9.49 6.86 -20.92
N VAL A 46 8.19 6.55 -20.79
CA VAL A 46 7.17 7.52 -20.35
C VAL A 46 6.76 7.32 -18.90
N LEU A 47 6.40 6.08 -18.52
CA LEU A 47 5.83 5.77 -17.21
C LEU A 47 6.87 5.34 -16.16
N GLY A 48 8.15 5.26 -16.53
CA GLY A 48 9.21 4.82 -15.62
C GLY A 48 8.95 3.41 -15.08
N MET A 49 9.11 3.25 -13.77
CA MET A 49 8.93 1.98 -13.06
C MET A 49 7.52 1.79 -12.49
N LEU A 50 6.62 2.78 -12.66
CA LEU A 50 5.26 2.82 -12.12
C LEU A 50 4.39 1.62 -12.54
N PRO A 51 4.34 1.21 -13.83
CA PRO A 51 3.51 0.08 -14.27
C PRO A 51 4.00 -1.25 -13.69
N ALA A 52 5.32 -1.42 -13.58
CA ALA A 52 5.93 -2.62 -13.01
C ALA A 52 5.63 -2.74 -11.51
N MET A 53 5.64 -1.62 -10.78
CA MET A 53 5.23 -1.55 -9.38
C MET A 53 3.75 -1.92 -9.22
N LEU A 54 2.84 -1.29 -9.98
CA LEU A 54 1.39 -1.57 -9.93
C LEU A 54 1.04 -3.03 -10.20
N MET A 55 1.75 -3.68 -11.13
CA MET A 55 1.55 -5.10 -11.38
C MET A 55 2.09 -6.00 -10.25
N ARG A 56 3.17 -5.61 -9.57
CA ARG A 56 3.69 -6.35 -8.41
C ARG A 56 2.89 -6.10 -7.13
N PHE A 57 2.21 -4.97 -6.98
CA PHE A 57 1.40 -4.66 -5.79
C PHE A 57 0.34 -5.73 -5.47
N SER A 58 -0.18 -6.45 -6.47
CA SER A 58 -1.13 -7.53 -6.22
C SER A 58 -0.51 -8.79 -5.59
N ARG A 59 0.82 -8.92 -5.56
CA ARG A 59 1.55 -10.06 -4.99
C ARG A 59 2.72 -9.56 -4.16
N ILE A 60 2.43 -9.30 -2.89
CA ILE A 60 3.38 -8.78 -1.90
C ILE A 60 4.64 -9.67 -1.81
N ASP A 61 4.50 -10.98 -1.97
CA ASP A 61 5.62 -11.93 -1.95
C ASP A 61 6.67 -11.64 -3.04
N ASP A 62 6.20 -11.30 -4.26
CA ASP A 62 7.09 -10.98 -5.38
C ASP A 62 7.83 -9.65 -5.13
N ILE A 63 7.26 -8.74 -4.33
CA ILE A 63 7.90 -7.50 -3.90
C ILE A 63 9.00 -7.81 -2.88
N ILE A 64 8.68 -8.57 -1.83
CA ILE A 64 9.64 -8.94 -0.77
C ILE A 64 10.87 -9.63 -1.38
N LEU A 65 10.66 -10.56 -2.30
CA LEU A 65 11.75 -11.26 -3.00
C LEU A 65 12.66 -10.32 -3.80
N VAL A 66 12.09 -9.27 -4.41
CA VAL A 66 12.87 -8.26 -5.14
C VAL A 66 13.65 -7.40 -4.18
N LEU A 67 13.09 -7.02 -3.04
CA LEU A 67 13.81 -6.25 -2.03
C LEU A 67 14.95 -7.05 -1.43
N GLU A 68 14.74 -8.33 -1.13
CA GLU A 68 15.79 -9.21 -0.63
C GLU A 68 16.96 -9.32 -1.62
N LYS A 69 16.67 -9.40 -2.92
CA LYS A 69 17.69 -9.39 -3.98
C LYS A 69 18.43 -8.07 -4.13
N ASN A 70 17.81 -6.95 -3.74
CA ASN A 70 18.39 -5.60 -3.86
C ASN A 70 18.88 -5.08 -2.50
N ASN A 71 19.40 -5.94 -1.61
CA ASN A 71 19.92 -5.54 -0.30
C ASN A 71 18.96 -4.64 0.50
N LEU A 72 17.65 -4.95 0.43
CA LEU A 72 16.57 -4.22 1.12
C LEU A 72 16.46 -2.72 0.75
N THR A 73 17.11 -2.29 -0.33
CA THR A 73 17.13 -0.90 -0.79
C THR A 73 16.80 -0.84 -2.27
N PHE A 74 15.90 0.07 -2.66
CA PHE A 74 15.41 0.15 -4.02
C PHE A 74 15.12 1.58 -4.41
N LEU A 75 15.76 2.03 -5.49
CA LEU A 75 15.46 3.30 -6.11
C LEU A 75 14.33 3.11 -7.12
N TYR A 76 13.21 3.76 -6.85
CA TYR A 76 12.07 3.80 -7.73
C TYR A 76 12.14 5.06 -8.60
N LYS A 77 12.15 4.87 -9.93
CA LYS A 77 12.08 5.98 -10.89
C LYS A 77 10.66 6.20 -11.35
N GLY A 78 10.14 7.39 -11.08
CA GLY A 78 8.81 7.80 -11.51
C GLY A 78 8.71 8.06 -13.01
N PRO A 79 7.50 8.39 -13.49
CA PRO A 79 7.28 8.86 -14.85
C PRO A 79 8.18 10.06 -15.19
N TRP A 80 8.57 10.14 -16.46
CA TRP A 80 9.47 11.20 -16.93
C TRP A 80 8.94 12.62 -16.66
N PHE A 81 7.62 12.79 -16.75
CA PHE A 81 6.97 14.09 -16.60
C PHE A 81 6.83 14.54 -15.15
N THR A 82 6.87 13.62 -14.18
CA THR A 82 6.77 13.97 -12.76
C THR A 82 8.15 14.20 -12.13
N ARG A 83 9.24 13.69 -12.71
CA ARG A 83 10.59 13.71 -12.10
C ARG A 83 10.62 13.21 -10.64
N THR A 84 9.68 12.34 -10.29
CA THR A 84 9.51 11.85 -8.93
C THR A 84 10.29 10.56 -8.72
N ASP A 85 11.55 10.70 -8.34
CA ASP A 85 12.36 9.56 -7.90
C ASP A 85 12.14 9.33 -6.40
N MET A 86 11.77 8.09 -6.04
CA MET A 86 11.58 7.70 -4.65
C MET A 86 12.63 6.70 -4.22
N PHE A 87 13.25 6.95 -3.08
CA PHE A 87 14.13 5.98 -2.44
C PHE A 87 13.35 5.16 -1.42
N VAL A 88 13.23 3.86 -1.65
CA VAL A 88 12.52 2.92 -0.79
C VAL A 88 13.53 2.03 -0.08
N THR A 89 13.42 1.93 1.24
CA THR A 89 14.29 1.10 2.06
C THR A 89 13.47 0.31 3.06
N VAL A 90 13.80 -0.97 3.20
CA VAL A 90 13.21 -1.91 4.16
C VAL A 90 14.23 -2.40 5.19
N ASP A 91 15.47 -1.92 5.10
CA ASP A 91 16.48 -2.16 6.13
C ASP A 91 16.06 -1.46 7.45
N PRO A 92 15.86 -2.21 8.55
CA PRO A 92 15.47 -1.63 9.83
C PRO A 92 16.46 -0.58 10.37
N ALA A 93 17.77 -0.73 10.08
CA ALA A 93 18.76 0.26 10.51
C ALA A 93 18.55 1.59 9.80
N ASN A 94 18.36 1.55 8.48
CA ASN A 94 18.14 2.73 7.66
C ASN A 94 16.77 3.38 7.94
N ILE A 95 15.73 2.58 8.15
CA ILE A 95 14.40 3.05 8.56
C ILE A 95 14.48 3.76 9.92
N HIS A 96 15.16 3.15 10.90
CA HIS A 96 15.31 3.77 12.22
C HIS A 96 16.05 5.10 12.11
N HIS A 97 17.08 5.17 11.26
CA HIS A 97 17.82 6.41 11.03
C HIS A 97 16.92 7.52 10.47
N ILE A 98 16.13 7.20 9.43
CA ILE A 98 15.25 8.17 8.76
C ILE A 98 14.06 8.57 9.64
N LEU A 99 13.42 7.62 10.32
CA LEU A 99 12.15 7.86 11.04
C LEU A 99 12.32 8.24 12.52
N SER A 100 13.49 8.02 13.11
CA SER A 100 13.73 8.24 14.55
C SER A 100 14.85 9.24 14.78
N SER A 101 16.10 8.86 14.47
CA SER A 101 17.26 9.63 14.91
C SER A 101 17.48 10.91 14.10
N ASN A 102 17.16 10.90 12.81
CA ASN A 102 17.53 11.99 11.89
C ASN A 102 16.35 12.53 11.08
N PHE A 103 15.14 12.38 11.61
CA PHE A 103 13.90 12.71 10.90
C PHE A 103 13.78 14.18 10.48
N SER A 104 14.32 15.11 11.28
CA SER A 104 14.30 16.55 10.95
C SER A 104 15.11 16.91 9.71
N ASN A 105 16.12 16.10 9.35
CA ASN A 105 16.91 16.32 8.14
C ASN A 105 16.23 15.77 6.89
N TYR A 106 15.22 14.91 7.03
CA TYR A 106 14.41 14.40 5.93
C TYR A 106 13.08 15.15 5.84
N ILE A 107 13.16 16.44 5.50
CA ILE A 107 11.96 17.24 5.21
C ILE A 107 11.27 16.70 3.96
N LYS A 108 9.95 16.52 4.03
CA LYS A 108 9.14 16.08 2.89
C LYS A 108 9.01 17.27 1.94
N GLY A 109 9.64 17.18 0.78
CA GLY A 109 9.60 18.25 -0.21
C GLY A 109 8.19 18.49 -0.78
N PRO A 110 7.97 19.61 -1.49
CA PRO A 110 6.70 19.90 -2.14
C PRO A 110 6.31 18.81 -3.16
N GLU A 111 7.29 18.20 -3.82
CA GLU A 111 7.08 17.07 -4.75
C GLU A 111 6.48 15.85 -4.04
N PHE A 112 6.89 15.57 -2.80
CA PHE A 112 6.29 14.51 -2.00
C PHE A 112 4.83 14.85 -1.67
N LYS A 113 4.55 16.10 -1.30
CA LYS A 113 3.19 16.56 -1.05
C LYS A 113 2.31 16.42 -2.28
N GLU A 114 2.78 16.81 -3.46
CA GLU A 114 2.02 16.72 -4.72
C GLU A 114 1.64 15.27 -5.07
N ILE A 115 2.54 14.31 -4.87
CA ILE A 115 2.26 12.89 -5.11
C ILE A 115 1.22 12.35 -4.12
N PHE A 116 1.35 12.74 -2.84
CA PHE A 116 0.48 12.26 -1.78
C PHE A 116 -0.74 13.18 -1.52
N ASP A 117 -0.94 14.21 -2.33
CA ASP A 117 -2.07 15.16 -2.20
C ASP A 117 -3.42 14.47 -2.43
N VAL A 118 -3.41 13.39 -3.22
CA VAL A 118 -4.57 12.49 -3.39
C VAL A 118 -5.04 11.91 -2.05
N TYR A 119 -4.13 11.74 -1.08
CA TYR A 119 -4.46 11.29 0.27
C TYR A 119 -4.81 12.45 1.21
N GLY A 120 -4.68 13.70 0.79
CA GLY A 120 -4.91 14.89 1.60
C GLY A 120 -3.91 15.05 2.75
N ASP A 121 -4.30 15.83 3.77
CA ASP A 121 -3.52 16.08 5.00
C ASP A 121 -3.55 14.85 5.94
N THR A 122 -3.06 13.72 5.43
CA THR A 122 -2.93 12.49 6.21
C THR A 122 -1.64 12.46 7.01
N ILE A 123 -1.54 11.48 7.91
CA ILE A 123 -0.31 11.14 8.65
C ILE A 123 0.87 10.88 7.69
N ILE A 124 0.65 10.61 6.41
CA ILE A 124 1.75 10.41 5.44
C ILE A 124 2.31 11.76 5.00
N THR A 125 1.44 12.74 4.75
CA THR A 125 1.77 14.10 4.28
C THR A 125 2.18 15.03 5.42
N ALA A 126 1.79 14.74 6.67
CA ALA A 126 2.08 15.58 7.83
C ALA A 126 3.59 15.76 8.09
N ASP A 127 3.99 16.99 8.43
CA ASP A 127 5.37 17.36 8.72
C ASP A 127 5.82 17.02 10.15
N SER A 128 7.13 16.90 10.30
CA SER A 128 7.92 16.68 11.53
C SER A 128 7.16 16.41 12.85
N GLU A 129 6.70 17.46 13.53
CA GLU A 129 6.08 17.38 14.86
C GLU A 129 4.66 16.82 14.81
N LEU A 130 3.84 17.27 13.84
CA LEU A 130 2.50 16.74 13.61
C LEU A 130 2.53 15.25 13.33
N TRP A 131 3.51 14.81 12.52
CA TRP A 131 3.72 13.40 12.22
C TRP A 131 4.02 12.57 13.47
N LYS A 132 4.94 13.04 14.32
CA LYS A 132 5.32 12.35 15.57
C LYS A 132 4.12 12.22 16.52
N ASN A 133 3.35 13.29 16.67
CA ASN A 133 2.16 13.31 17.51
C ASN A 133 1.11 12.32 16.99
N LEU A 134 0.78 12.38 15.70
CA LEU A 134 -0.16 11.46 15.05
C LEU A 134 0.28 10.00 15.17
N ARG A 135 1.57 9.71 14.95
CA ARG A 135 2.12 8.36 15.08
C ARG A 135 2.03 7.84 16.51
N THR A 136 2.34 8.69 17.50
CA THR A 136 2.27 8.33 18.92
C THR A 136 0.82 8.04 19.33
N SER A 137 -0.12 8.90 18.93
CA SER A 137 -1.55 8.68 19.17
C SER A 137 -2.05 7.39 18.51
N ALA A 138 -1.71 7.16 17.24
CA ALA A 138 -2.09 5.94 16.53
C ALA A 138 -1.50 4.69 17.19
N HIS A 139 -0.25 4.74 17.63
CA HIS A 139 0.40 3.64 18.35
C HIS A 139 -0.32 3.30 19.66
N VAL A 140 -0.69 4.32 20.45
CA VAL A 140 -1.45 4.13 21.70
C VAL A 140 -2.81 3.50 21.42
N ILE A 141 -3.53 3.98 20.41
CA ILE A 141 -4.85 3.45 20.02
C ILE A 141 -4.73 1.97 19.61
N LEU A 142 -3.79 1.64 18.73
CA LEU A 142 -3.58 0.27 18.26
C LEU A 142 -3.20 -0.67 19.41
N HIS A 143 -2.29 -0.24 20.29
CA HIS A 143 -1.90 -1.02 21.46
C HIS A 143 -3.08 -1.22 22.42
N HIS A 144 -3.89 -0.19 22.64
CA HIS A 144 -5.07 -0.26 23.50
C HIS A 144 -6.15 -1.19 22.93
N GLN A 145 -6.42 -1.12 21.62
CA GLN A 145 -7.38 -2.01 20.96
C GLN A 145 -6.94 -3.47 21.00
N VAL A 146 -5.66 -3.77 20.74
CA VAL A 146 -5.13 -5.14 20.86
C VAL A 146 -5.27 -5.65 22.31
N THR A 147 -5.08 -4.77 23.29
CA THR A 147 -5.27 -5.12 24.71
C THR A 147 -6.75 -5.40 25.04
N ILE A 148 -7.68 -4.62 24.50
CA ILE A 148 -9.13 -4.83 24.67
C ILE A 148 -9.58 -6.12 23.97
N GLN A 149 -9.13 -6.38 22.74
CA GLN A 149 -9.44 -7.61 22.00
C GLN A 149 -8.93 -8.84 22.73
N ARG A 150 -7.70 -8.79 23.28
CA ARG A 150 -7.19 -9.85 24.14
C ARG A 150 -8.07 -10.02 25.36
N LYS A 151 -8.38 -8.96 26.13
CA LYS A 151 -9.23 -9.06 27.33
C LYS A 151 -10.65 -9.57 27.01
N GLY A 152 -11.23 -9.22 25.86
CA GLY A 152 -12.54 -9.72 25.40
C GLY A 152 -12.58 -11.22 25.15
N GLN A 153 -11.48 -11.84 24.72
CA GLN A 153 -11.35 -13.29 24.59
C GLN A 153 -11.19 -14.03 25.93
N TRP A 154 -10.77 -13.36 27.01
CA TRP A 154 -10.73 -13.98 28.35
C TRP A 154 -12.13 -14.08 28.98
N TRP A 155 -13.08 -13.22 28.62
CA TRP A 155 -14.44 -13.29 29.16
C TRP A 155 -15.29 -14.42 28.56
N THR A 156 -14.86 -15.05 27.46
CA THR A 156 -15.47 -16.29 26.96
C THR A 156 -14.90 -17.57 27.59
N CYS A 157 -13.91 -17.47 28.49
CA CYS A 157 -13.47 -18.57 29.35
C CYS A 157 -13.82 -18.29 30.81
N LYS A 158 -15.08 -18.51 31.15
CA LYS A 158 -15.61 -18.62 32.51
C LYS A 158 -16.37 -19.95 32.52
N MET A 159 -16.09 -20.99 33.30
CA MET A 159 -15.25 -21.20 34.48
C MET A 159 -15.14 -22.73 34.60
N CYS A 160 -13.94 -23.31 34.69
CA CYS A 160 -13.78 -24.69 35.18
C CYS A 160 -12.98 -24.62 36.47
N SER A 161 -13.69 -24.45 37.58
CA SER A 161 -13.16 -24.64 38.92
C SER A 161 -13.76 -25.94 39.45
N GLY A 162 -12.95 -27.00 39.51
CA GLY A 162 -13.24 -28.24 40.23
C GLY A 162 -14.41 -29.07 39.68
N ASP A 163 -14.06 -30.18 39.02
CA ASP A 163 -14.76 -31.47 38.84
C ASP A 163 -16.29 -31.58 38.72
N SER A 164 -17.04 -30.51 38.47
CA SER A 164 -18.48 -30.62 38.16
C SER A 164 -18.93 -29.53 37.20
N CYS A 165 -19.09 -29.95 35.94
CA CYS A 165 -19.66 -29.15 34.86
C CYS A 165 -21.14 -29.54 34.72
N SER A 166 -22.05 -28.67 35.13
CA SER A 166 -23.48 -28.83 34.90
C SER A 166 -23.92 -27.99 33.70
N ILE A 167 -24.43 -28.67 32.67
CA ILE A 167 -25.07 -28.07 31.50
C ILE A 167 -26.51 -27.72 31.90
N GLN A 168 -26.90 -26.45 31.79
CA GLN A 168 -28.31 -26.07 31.76
C GLN A 168 -28.74 -25.80 30.32
N HIS A 169 -29.85 -26.45 29.94
CA HIS A 169 -30.58 -26.29 28.68
C HIS A 169 -31.31 -24.96 28.59
#